data_AF-A0A952DPC1-F1
#
_entry.id   AF-A0A952DPC1-F1
#
_cell.length_a   1.000
_cell.length_b   1.000
_cell.length_c   1.000
_cell.angle_alpha   90.00
_cell.angle_beta   90.00
_cell.angle_gamma   90.00
#
_symmetry.space_group_name_H-M   'P 1'
#
loop_
_entity.id
_entity.type
_entity.pdbx_description
1 polymer ?
#
loop_
_entity_poly.entity_id
_entity_poly.type
_entity_poly.pdbx_seq_one_letter_code
_entity_poly.pdbx_strand_id
1 'polypeptide(L)'
;AEMRIDGALADDVLEDTLVDPLPIIEPVLRPLFRQVEVSVDFLSRRRNCPVSHFFISGLTAGTRYWSAIFSRMLNQALTPCQPLEGLVNAAPAAALPADLNAAEPLLMAAAGAARTVLEDE
;
A
#
# COMPACT_ATOMS: atom_id res chain seq x y z
N ALA A 1 8.34 13.26 -27.86
CA ALA A 1 7.80 14.38 -27.05
C ALA A 1 7.82 13.91 -25.61
N GLU A 2 8.68 14.51 -24.79
CA GLU A 2 8.76 14.17 -23.37
C GLU A 2 7.58 14.86 -22.67
N MET A 3 6.61 14.08 -22.20
CA MET A 3 5.52 14.64 -21.40
C MET A 3 6.12 15.06 -20.06
N ARG A 4 6.09 16.35 -19.75
CA ARG A 4 6.49 16.92 -18.45
C ARG A 4 5.41 16.61 -17.42
N ILE A 5 5.24 15.35 -17.08
CA ILE A 5 4.36 14.90 -15.99
C ILE A 5 5.20 14.96 -14.72
N ASP A 6 4.85 15.87 -13.81
CA ASP A 6 5.41 15.89 -12.46
C ASP A 6 4.66 14.88 -11.56
N GLY A 7 5.21 14.62 -10.38
CA GLY A 7 4.64 13.64 -9.45
C GLY A 7 3.25 14.00 -8.95
N ALA A 8 2.98 15.29 -8.74
CA ALA A 8 1.67 15.76 -8.30
C ALA A 8 0.60 15.52 -9.38
N LEU A 9 0.91 15.83 -10.64
CA LEU A 9 0.01 15.54 -11.76
C LEU A 9 -0.19 14.03 -11.94
N ALA A 10 0.83 13.22 -11.72
CA ALA A 10 0.70 11.76 -11.79
C ALA A 10 -0.24 11.22 -10.70
N ASP A 11 -0.08 11.69 -9.46
CA ASP A 11 -0.95 11.31 -8.34
C ASP A 11 -2.39 11.77 -8.59
N ASP A 12 -2.58 13.01 -9.06
CA ASP A 12 -3.90 13.54 -9.42
C ASP A 12 -4.58 12.68 -10.49
N VAL A 13 -3.86 12.27 -11.54
CA VAL A 13 -4.42 11.38 -12.59
C VAL A 13 -4.79 10.00 -12.05
N LEU A 14 -4.05 9.50 -11.06
CA LEU A 14 -4.34 8.22 -10.42
C LEU A 14 -5.51 8.31 -9.43
N GLU A 15 -5.77 9.48 -8.87
CA GLU A 15 -6.93 9.69 -8.00
C GLU A 15 -8.17 10.20 -8.75
N ASP A 16 -7.99 10.81 -9.93
CA ASP A 16 -9.05 11.22 -10.84
C ASP A 16 -9.70 10.00 -11.52
N THR A 17 -11.04 9.98 -11.55
CA THR A 17 -11.85 8.92 -12.18
C THR A 17 -12.16 9.20 -13.65
N LEU A 18 -11.75 10.35 -14.19
CA LEU A 18 -12.03 10.75 -15.58
C LEU A 18 -11.32 9.88 -16.62
N VAL A 19 -10.21 9.25 -16.25
CA VAL A 19 -9.47 8.30 -17.09
C VAL A 19 -9.35 6.98 -16.32
N ASP A 20 -9.56 5.85 -16.97
CA ASP A 20 -9.24 4.54 -16.41
C ASP A 20 -7.77 4.19 -16.73
N PRO A 21 -6.84 4.25 -15.75
CA PRO A 21 -5.44 3.93 -15.99
C PRO A 21 -5.15 2.43 -15.92
N LEU A 22 -6.13 1.57 -15.60
CA LEU A 22 -5.92 0.13 -15.48
C LEU A 22 -5.20 -0.48 -16.68
N PRO A 23 -5.57 -0.21 -17.95
CA PRO A 23 -4.89 -0.79 -19.11
C PRO A 23 -3.41 -0.37 -19.23
N ILE A 24 -3.05 0.77 -18.65
CA ILE A 24 -1.71 1.37 -18.72
C ILE A 24 -0.82 0.78 -17.62
N ILE A 25 -1.34 0.68 -16.39
CA ILE A 25 -0.55 0.24 -15.23
C ILE A 25 -0.50 -1.27 -15.08
N GLU A 26 -1.52 -1.99 -15.55
CA GLU A 26 -1.63 -3.45 -15.40
C GLU A 26 -0.44 -4.23 -15.95
N PRO A 27 0.13 -3.92 -17.13
CA PRO A 27 1.33 -4.59 -17.63
C PRO A 27 2.54 -4.45 -16.70
N VAL A 28 2.62 -3.37 -15.92
CA VAL A 28 3.71 -3.12 -14.96
C VAL A 28 3.46 -3.85 -13.63
N LEU A 29 2.20 -3.88 -13.17
CA LEU A 29 1.85 -4.52 -11.89
C LEU A 29 1.76 -6.05 -11.99
N ARG A 30 1.41 -6.59 -13.16
CA ARG A 30 1.29 -8.05 -13.38
C ARG A 30 2.56 -8.82 -12.96
N PRO A 31 3.77 -8.45 -13.40
CA PRO A 31 5.00 -9.11 -12.94
C PRO A 31 5.20 -9.06 -11.41
N LEU A 32 4.85 -7.94 -10.77
CA LEU A 32 4.98 -7.80 -9.31
C LEU A 32 4.04 -8.78 -8.59
N PHE A 33 2.79 -8.88 -9.04
CA PHE A 33 1.81 -9.79 -8.44
C PHE A 33 2.11 -11.27 -8.73
N ARG A 34 2.74 -11.59 -9.87
CA ARG A 34 3.30 -12.94 -10.09
C ARG A 34 4.37 -13.28 -9.05
N GLN A 35 5.20 -12.33 -8.65
CA GLN A 35 6.18 -12.56 -7.60
C GLN A 35 5.54 -12.78 -6.22
N VAL A 36 4.39 -12.14 -5.95
CA VAL A 36 3.59 -12.43 -4.74
C VAL A 36 3.11 -13.88 -4.74
N GLU A 37 2.55 -14.38 -5.85
CA GLU A 37 2.13 -15.79 -5.96
C GLU A 37 3.28 -16.76 -5.69
N VAL A 38 4.45 -16.51 -6.27
CA VAL A 38 5.66 -17.32 -6.04
C VAL A 38 6.06 -17.30 -4.57
N SER A 39 5.98 -16.13 -3.93
CA SER A 39 6.32 -15.98 -2.51
C SER A 39 5.33 -16.71 -1.60
N VAL A 40 4.04 -16.67 -1.92
CA VAL A 40 2.98 -17.40 -1.20
C VAL A 40 3.18 -18.91 -1.34
N ASP A 41 3.45 -19.40 -2.56
CA ASP A 41 3.72 -20.83 -2.80
C ASP A 41 4.94 -21.31 -2.03
N PHE A 42 6.01 -20.50 -1.99
CA PHE A 42 7.19 -20.78 -1.21
C PHE A 42 6.90 -20.89 0.30
N LEU A 43 6.17 -19.91 0.87
CA LEU A 43 5.81 -19.92 2.30
C LEU A 43 4.95 -21.14 2.65
N SER A 44 3.97 -21.45 1.81
CA SER A 44 3.09 -22.61 2.00
C SER A 44 3.88 -23.93 1.97
N ARG A 45 4.66 -24.17 0.91
CA ARG A 45 5.34 -25.47 0.72
C ARG A 45 6.59 -25.66 1.57
N ARG A 46 7.35 -24.60 1.81
CA ARG A 46 8.67 -24.71 2.48
C ARG A 46 8.61 -24.36 3.95
N ARG A 47 7.63 -23.56 4.38
CA ARG A 47 7.51 -23.10 5.78
C ARG A 47 6.22 -23.55 6.45
N ASN A 48 5.34 -24.27 5.74
CA ASN A 48 4.01 -24.66 6.22
C ASN A 48 3.22 -23.45 6.78
N CYS A 49 3.40 -22.29 6.13
CA CYS A 49 2.86 -21.01 6.56
C CYS A 49 1.83 -20.53 5.52
N PRO A 50 0.53 -20.78 5.74
CA PRO A 50 -0.50 -20.30 4.83
C PRO A 50 -0.66 -18.77 4.96
N VAL A 51 -0.66 -18.07 3.83
CA VAL A 51 -0.94 -16.62 3.78
C VAL A 51 -2.43 -16.41 3.58
N SER A 52 -3.05 -15.66 4.49
CA SER A 52 -4.49 -15.39 4.51
C SER A 52 -4.86 -13.92 4.30
N HIS A 53 -3.90 -13.01 4.47
CA HIS A 53 -4.13 -11.57 4.40
C HIS A 53 -2.99 -10.90 3.64
N PHE A 54 -3.34 -9.93 2.80
CA PHE A 54 -2.38 -9.17 1.99
C PHE A 54 -2.57 -7.70 2.27
N PHE A 55 -1.47 -7.04 2.62
CA PHE A 55 -1.46 -5.62 2.91
C PHE A 55 -0.50 -4.89 1.98
N ILE A 56 -0.84 -3.65 1.62
CA ILE A 56 0.03 -2.75 0.84
C ILE A 56 0.32 -1.49 1.64
N SER A 57 1.60 -1.12 1.70
CA SER A 57 2.11 0.11 2.28
C SER A 57 3.06 0.81 1.32
N GLY A 58 3.43 2.05 1.60
CA GLY A 58 4.39 2.79 0.78
C GLY A 58 3.79 3.42 -0.49
N LEU A 59 2.47 3.35 -0.66
CA LEU A 59 1.75 3.89 -1.81
C LEU A 59 0.86 5.05 -1.38
N THR A 60 1.02 6.22 -2.03
CA THR A 60 0.26 7.44 -1.73
C THR A 60 -0.93 7.65 -2.67
N ALA A 61 -0.90 7.08 -3.88
CA ALA A 61 -1.95 7.24 -4.89
C ALA A 61 -2.20 5.94 -5.68
N GLY A 62 -3.40 5.80 -6.23
CA GLY A 62 -3.76 4.71 -7.14
C GLY A 62 -3.97 3.36 -6.46
N THR A 63 -4.08 3.32 -5.13
CA THR A 63 -4.27 2.10 -4.33
C THR A 63 -5.49 1.30 -4.76
N ARG A 64 -6.56 1.99 -5.20
CA ARG A 64 -7.77 1.35 -5.76
C ARG A 64 -7.47 0.47 -6.98
N TYR A 65 -6.56 0.90 -7.83
CA TYR A 65 -6.23 0.17 -9.05
C TYR A 65 -5.29 -1.00 -8.78
N TRP A 66 -4.32 -0.83 -7.87
CA TRP A 66 -3.50 -1.93 -7.38
C TRP A 66 -4.38 -3.02 -6.79
N SER A 67 -5.35 -2.64 -5.94
CA SER A 67 -6.29 -3.57 -5.31
C SER A 67 -7.19 -4.27 -6.32
N ALA A 68 -7.69 -3.55 -7.34
CA ALA A 68 -8.51 -4.12 -8.40
C ALA A 68 -7.75 -5.16 -9.24
N ILE A 69 -6.52 -4.84 -9.66
CA ILE A 69 -5.69 -5.75 -10.45
C ILE A 69 -5.29 -6.96 -9.61
N PHE A 70 -4.90 -6.76 -8.36
CA PHE A 70 -4.54 -7.83 -7.43
C PHE A 70 -5.71 -8.79 -7.21
N SER A 71 -6.90 -8.26 -6.93
CA SER A 71 -8.11 -9.04 -6.72
C SER A 71 -8.47 -9.87 -7.96
N ARG A 72 -8.37 -9.28 -9.16
CA ARG A 72 -8.63 -10.00 -10.42
C ARG A 72 -7.61 -11.11 -10.69
N MET A 73 -6.34 -10.91 -10.31
CA MET A 73 -5.27 -11.86 -10.58
C MET A 73 -5.22 -13.01 -9.57
N LEU A 74 -5.30 -12.70 -8.27
CA LEU A 74 -5.11 -13.67 -7.20
C LEU A 74 -6.40 -14.13 -6.52
N ASN A 75 -7.55 -13.51 -6.83
CA ASN A 75 -8.82 -13.74 -6.14
C ASN A 75 -8.69 -13.57 -4.61
N GLN A 76 -7.98 -12.51 -4.19
CA GLN A 76 -7.68 -12.16 -2.80
C GLN A 76 -7.83 -10.65 -2.63
N ALA A 77 -8.17 -10.20 -1.42
CA ALA A 77 -8.21 -8.79 -1.10
C ALA A 77 -6.80 -8.25 -0.82
N LEU A 78 -6.47 -7.08 -1.37
CA LEU A 78 -5.29 -6.30 -1.01
C LEU A 78 -5.75 -5.08 -0.21
N THR A 79 -5.34 -4.99 1.05
CA THR A 79 -5.80 -3.95 1.97
C THR A 79 -4.71 -2.90 2.18
N PRO A 80 -5.01 -1.60 2.05
CA PRO A 80 -4.06 -0.55 2.41
C PRO A 80 -3.71 -0.61 3.90
N CYS A 81 -2.44 -0.46 4.26
CA CYS A 81 -2.01 -0.33 5.65
C CYS A 81 -2.40 1.06 6.21
N GLN A 82 -2.97 1.07 7.41
CA GLN A 82 -3.22 2.28 8.21
C GLN A 82 -2.40 2.18 9.51
N PRO A 83 -1.05 2.37 9.44
CA PRO A 83 -0.15 2.14 10.58
C PRO A 83 -0.43 3.00 11.81
N LEU A 84 -1.14 4.13 11.67
CA LEU A 84 -1.46 5.03 12.78
C LEU A 84 -2.90 4.84 13.28
N GLU A 85 -3.64 3.89 12.71
CA GLU A 85 -4.96 3.50 13.18
C GLU A 85 -4.89 3.12 14.66
N GLY A 86 -5.77 3.74 15.47
CA GLY A 86 -5.78 3.57 16.92
C GLY A 86 -4.81 4.47 17.71
N LEU A 87 -3.69 4.91 17.13
CA LEU A 87 -2.74 5.83 17.79
C LEU A 87 -3.26 7.28 17.79
N VAL A 88 -3.79 7.74 16.66
CA VAL A 88 -4.32 9.12 16.51
C VAL A 88 -5.45 9.39 17.52
N ASN A 89 -6.28 8.39 17.79
CA ASN A 89 -7.40 8.50 18.74
C ASN A 89 -6.95 8.49 20.21
N ALA A 90 -5.75 7.98 20.51
CA ALA A 90 -5.23 7.86 21.87
C ALA A 90 -4.56 9.15 22.37
N ALA A 91 -4.20 10.08 21.48
CA ALA A 91 -3.50 11.32 21.83
C ALA A 91 -4.15 12.56 21.20
N PRO A 92 -5.38 12.94 21.60
CA PRO A 92 -6.12 14.05 21.00
C PRO A 92 -5.46 15.43 21.20
N ALA A 93 -4.47 15.55 22.09
CA ALA A 93 -3.69 16.76 22.30
C ALA A 93 -2.42 16.86 21.42
N ALA A 94 -2.09 15.81 20.65
CA ALA A 94 -0.93 15.85 19.77
C ALA A 94 -1.20 16.76 18.56
N ALA A 95 -0.28 17.70 18.31
CA ALA A 95 -0.31 18.51 17.09
C ALA A 95 0.17 17.64 15.92
N LEU A 96 -0.78 17.06 15.19
CA LEU A 96 -0.50 16.25 14.01
C LEU A 96 -0.37 17.14 12.76
N PRO A 97 0.56 16.84 11.84
CA PRO A 97 0.63 17.51 10.54
C PRO A 97 -0.68 17.38 9.76
N ALA A 98 -1.06 18.41 9.01
CA ALA A 98 -2.31 18.42 8.25
C ALA A 98 -2.34 17.38 7.12
N ASP A 99 -1.17 16.99 6.62
CA ASP A 99 -0.95 16.01 5.54
C ASP A 99 -0.72 14.58 6.04
N LEU A 100 -0.86 14.34 7.35
CA LEU A 100 -0.56 13.04 7.96
C LEU A 100 -1.31 11.88 7.30
N ASN A 101 -2.61 12.06 6.99
CA ASN A 101 -3.43 11.00 6.37
C ASN A 101 -2.90 10.62 4.98
N ALA A 102 -2.37 11.57 4.22
CA ALA A 102 -1.79 11.30 2.90
C ALA A 102 -0.42 10.62 3.01
N ALA A 103 0.36 10.97 4.03
CA ALA A 103 1.67 10.37 4.29
C ALA A 103 1.58 9.03 5.05
N GLU A 104 0.45 8.73 5.69
CA GLU A 104 0.30 7.60 6.62
C GLU A 104 0.77 6.26 6.03
N PRO A 105 0.41 5.88 4.78
CA PRO A 105 0.86 4.61 4.20
C PRO A 105 2.39 4.48 4.09
N LEU A 106 3.13 5.59 4.06
CA LEU A 106 4.60 5.64 4.01
C LEU A 106 5.23 5.34 5.38
N LEU A 107 4.47 5.47 6.47
CA LEU A 107 4.99 5.46 7.83
C LEU A 107 5.02 4.06 8.47
N MET A 108 4.62 3.00 7.77
CA MET A 108 4.53 1.63 8.33
C MET A 108 5.85 1.18 9.00
N ALA A 109 6.99 1.39 8.35
CA ALA A 109 8.28 1.00 8.90
C ALA A 109 8.69 1.87 10.11
N ALA A 110 8.44 3.19 10.03
CA ALA A 110 8.76 4.12 11.11
C ALA A 110 7.89 3.88 12.35
N ALA A 111 6.59 3.59 12.16
CA ALA A 111 5.67 3.21 13.22
C ALA A 111 6.12 1.92 13.91
N GLY A 112 6.55 0.91 13.14
CA GLY A 112 7.13 -0.32 13.70
C GLY A 112 8.38 -0.06 14.53
N ALA A 113 9.32 0.75 14.03
CA ALA A 113 10.55 1.10 14.74
C ALA A 113 10.28 1.86 16.05
N ALA A 114 9.37 2.84 16.03
CA ALA A 114 8.97 3.57 17.23
C ALA A 114 8.33 2.65 18.27
N ARG A 115 7.49 1.70 17.82
CA ARG A 115 6.87 0.71 18.71
C ARG A 115 7.88 -0.21 19.37
N THR A 116 8.91 -0.66 18.65
CA THR A 116 9.99 -1.47 19.24
C THR A 116 10.67 -0.76 20.41
N VAL A 117 10.95 0.54 20.28
CA VAL A 117 11.57 1.32 21.38
C VAL A 117 10.68 1.37 22.62
N LEU A 118 9.35 1.44 22.45
CA LEU A 118 8.39 1.48 23.55
C LEU A 118 8.14 0.11 24.20
N GLU A 119 8.39 -0.99 23.48
CA GLU A 119 8.23 -2.36 24.01
C GLU A 119 9.48 -2.85 24.77
N ASP A 120 10.64 -2.21 24.54
CA ASP A 120 11.90 -2.49 25.25
C ASP A 120 12.03 -1.77 26.62
N GLU A 121 11.08 -0.88 26.97
CA GLU A 121 10.95 -0.23 28.30
C GLU A 121 9.96 -0.96 29.22
#